data_AF-A0AAP5JSL9-F1
#
_entry.id   AF-A0AAP5JSL9-F1
#
_cell.length_a   1.000
_cell.length_b   1.000
_cell.length_c   1.000
_cell.angle_alpha   90.00
_cell.angle_beta   90.00
_cell.angle_gamma   90.00
#
_symmetry.space_group_name_H-M   'P 1'
#
loop_
_entity.id
_entity.type
_entity.pdbx_description
1 polymer ?
#
loop_
_entity_poly.entity_id
_entity_poly.type
_entity_poly.pdbx_seq_one_letter_code
_entity_poly.pdbx_strand_id
1 'polypeptide(L)'
;MKQKEVDATLIPEPWGTQMENKGVGTILLDWDKIPPHNGDYPLTILVASDDFLNNHKEMAKQAVEANIEAIEFIKQNPDKSYELINNQLKKLSGKGLEQDLIKAAISRLHLTPDVSKNVLEEMAQVSIENGFIKNVKPAELDLSKFIDTSLLEEVKKEKK
;
A
#
# COMPACT_ATOMS: atom_id res chain seq x y z
N MET A 1 10.40 -0.72 23.47
CA MET A 1 10.41 0.62 24.11
C MET A 1 9.81 0.68 25.52
N LYS A 2 8.49 0.62 25.75
CA LYS A 2 7.90 0.83 27.10
C LYS A 2 8.29 -0.25 28.13
N GLN A 3 8.33 -1.51 27.71
CA GLN A 3 8.83 -2.64 28.50
C GLN A 3 10.35 -2.85 28.38
N LYS A 4 11.03 -2.04 27.55
CA LYS A 4 12.49 -2.12 27.26
C LYS A 4 12.99 -3.48 26.74
N GLU A 5 12.13 -4.28 26.11
CA GLU A 5 12.50 -5.60 25.54
C GLU A 5 13.07 -5.55 24.12
N VAL A 6 12.90 -4.42 23.43
CA VAL A 6 13.31 -4.22 22.02
C VAL A 6 13.89 -2.81 21.88
N ASP A 7 15.08 -2.74 21.28
CA ASP A 7 15.84 -1.50 21.04
C ASP A 7 15.37 -0.73 19.79
N ALA A 8 14.99 -1.44 18.73
CA ALA A 8 14.49 -0.86 17.48
C ALA A 8 13.45 -1.77 16.81
N THR A 9 12.52 -1.17 16.05
CA THR A 9 11.48 -1.91 15.33
C THR A 9 11.16 -1.22 14.01
N LEU A 10 10.86 -2.01 12.98
CA LEU A 10 10.28 -1.54 11.72
C LEU A 10 8.76 -1.71 11.83
N ILE A 11 8.02 -0.60 11.82
CA ILE A 11 6.57 -0.60 12.04
C ILE A 11 5.84 0.24 10.98
N PRO A 12 4.68 -0.21 10.49
CA PRO A 12 3.91 0.56 9.53
C PRO A 12 3.14 1.69 10.21
N GLU A 13 2.70 2.66 9.42
CA GLU A 13 1.70 3.63 9.88
C GLU A 13 0.35 2.95 10.19
N PRO A 14 -0.44 3.48 11.14
CA PRO A 14 -0.22 4.70 11.93
C PRO A 14 0.63 4.49 13.21
N TRP A 15 1.25 3.31 13.38
CA TRP A 15 1.92 2.96 14.64
C TRP A 15 3.21 3.74 14.87
N GLY A 16 3.97 4.01 13.80
CA GLY A 16 5.14 4.89 13.82
C GLY A 16 4.80 6.26 14.38
N THR A 17 3.85 6.95 13.76
CA THR A 17 3.35 8.25 14.24
C THR A 17 2.84 8.18 15.68
N GLN A 18 2.09 7.14 16.05
CA GLN A 18 1.60 7.00 17.43
C GLN A 18 2.73 6.90 18.46
N MET A 19 3.84 6.23 18.12
CA MET A 19 4.97 6.08 19.02
C MET A 19 5.73 7.39 19.21
N GLU A 20 5.92 8.15 18.13
CA GLU A 20 6.50 9.51 18.19
C GLU A 20 5.63 10.44 19.04
N ASN A 21 4.31 10.49 18.77
CA ASN A 21 3.38 11.34 19.51
C ASN A 21 3.32 11.01 21.00
N LYS A 22 3.54 9.75 21.38
CA LYS A 22 3.59 9.31 22.78
C LYS A 22 4.96 9.53 23.44
N GLY A 23 5.97 9.98 22.70
CA GLY A 23 7.33 10.16 23.19
C GLY A 23 8.02 8.86 23.62
N VAL A 24 7.56 7.72 23.09
CA VAL A 24 8.10 6.39 23.44
C VAL A 24 9.06 5.85 22.38
N GLY A 25 9.30 6.59 21.30
CA GLY A 25 10.21 6.25 20.23
C GLY A 25 10.58 7.48 19.41
N THR A 26 11.68 7.37 18.66
CA THR A 26 12.11 8.32 17.65
C THR A 26 12.29 7.59 16.33
N ILE A 27 12.00 8.24 15.21
CA ILE A 27 12.35 7.70 13.90
C ILE A 27 13.87 7.70 13.75
N LEU A 28 14.44 6.52 13.52
CA LEU A 28 15.86 6.36 13.16
C LEU A 28 16.05 6.39 11.65
N LEU A 29 15.11 5.79 10.92
CA LEU A 29 15.09 5.70 9.47
C LEU A 29 13.64 5.86 9.00
N ASP A 30 13.40 6.79 8.09
CA ASP A 30 12.06 7.04 7.55
C ASP A 30 11.72 6.03 6.43
N TRP A 31 10.45 5.95 6.05
CA TRP A 31 9.94 4.93 5.12
C TRP A 31 10.68 4.96 3.77
N ASP A 32 11.03 6.14 3.28
CA ASP A 32 11.67 6.40 1.97
C ASP A 32 13.14 5.95 1.87
N LYS A 33 13.64 5.29 2.92
CA LYS A 33 15.01 4.75 3.02
C LYS A 33 15.03 3.26 3.32
N ILE A 34 13.87 2.61 3.44
CA ILE A 34 13.79 1.18 3.73
C ILE A 34 14.04 0.38 2.44
N PRO A 35 14.96 -0.59 2.41
CA PRO A 35 15.12 -1.46 1.25
C PRO A 35 13.99 -2.50 1.16
N PRO A 36 13.63 -2.99 -0.05
CA PRO A 36 14.15 -2.60 -1.36
C PRO A 36 13.59 -1.25 -1.86
N HIS A 37 14.02 -0.80 -3.03
CA HIS A 37 13.39 0.32 -3.76
C HIS A 37 13.11 1.62 -2.97
N ASN A 38 13.99 1.99 -2.03
CA ASN A 38 13.82 3.21 -1.22
C ASN A 38 12.43 3.32 -0.57
N GLY A 39 11.87 2.19 -0.13
CA GLY A 39 10.57 2.12 0.54
C GLY A 39 9.37 2.19 -0.39
N ASP A 40 9.57 2.52 -1.66
CA ASP A 40 8.52 2.67 -2.66
C ASP A 40 8.16 1.31 -3.29
N TYR A 41 7.88 0.34 -2.43
CA TYR A 41 7.34 -0.96 -2.81
C TYR A 41 5.88 -1.08 -2.36
N PRO A 42 5.04 -1.80 -3.12
CA PRO A 42 3.60 -1.85 -2.83
C PRO A 42 3.34 -2.58 -1.51
N LEU A 43 2.67 -1.88 -0.60
CA LEU A 43 2.12 -2.47 0.63
C LEU A 43 0.71 -3.02 0.40
N THR A 44 0.01 -2.57 -0.63
CA THR A 44 -1.36 -2.98 -0.97
C THR A 44 -1.53 -2.98 -2.47
N ILE A 45 -2.12 -4.05 -3.00
CA ILE A 45 -2.40 -4.22 -4.43
C ILE A 45 -3.86 -4.67 -4.54
N LEU A 46 -4.62 -4.04 -5.44
CA LEU A 46 -5.95 -4.51 -5.82
C LEU A 46 -5.79 -5.66 -6.83
N VAL A 47 -6.29 -6.85 -6.49
CA VAL A 47 -6.19 -8.05 -7.31
C VAL A 47 -7.58 -8.64 -7.56
N ALA A 48 -7.75 -9.26 -8.72
CA ALA A 48 -8.95 -10.01 -9.08
C ALA A 48 -8.56 -11.37 -9.67
N SER A 49 -9.41 -12.37 -9.53
CA SER A 49 -9.18 -13.68 -10.15
C SER A 49 -9.52 -13.67 -11.64
N ASP A 50 -8.89 -14.57 -12.39
CA ASP A 50 -9.18 -14.77 -13.82
C ASP A 50 -10.68 -15.03 -14.06
N ASP A 51 -11.31 -15.88 -13.24
CA ASP A 51 -12.74 -16.17 -13.33
C ASP A 51 -13.60 -14.92 -13.17
N PHE A 52 -13.24 -14.02 -12.24
CA PHE A 52 -13.98 -12.77 -12.05
C PHE A 52 -13.77 -11.83 -13.25
N LEU A 53 -12.53 -11.69 -13.73
CA LEU A 53 -12.22 -10.84 -14.88
C LEU A 53 -12.91 -11.32 -16.16
N ASN A 54 -12.97 -12.64 -16.38
CA ASN A 54 -13.63 -13.22 -17.55
C ASN A 54 -15.15 -13.04 -17.53
N ASN A 55 -15.78 -13.15 -16.35
CA ASN A 55 -17.24 -13.08 -16.22
C ASN A 55 -17.76 -11.66 -15.94
N HIS A 56 -16.92 -10.78 -15.38
CA HIS A 56 -17.32 -9.47 -14.84
C HIS A 56 -16.33 -8.35 -15.20
N LYS A 57 -15.74 -8.37 -16.41
CA LYS A 57 -14.75 -7.38 -16.86
C LYS A 57 -15.19 -5.92 -16.63
N GLU A 58 -16.42 -5.58 -17.00
CA GLU A 58 -16.94 -4.20 -16.81
C GLU A 58 -17.01 -3.80 -15.33
N MET A 59 -17.37 -4.72 -14.44
CA MET A 59 -17.39 -4.45 -13.01
C MET A 59 -15.97 -4.29 -12.45
N ALA A 60 -15.01 -5.08 -12.93
CA ALA A 60 -13.60 -4.92 -12.59
C ALA A 60 -13.06 -3.56 -13.06
N LYS A 61 -13.43 -3.13 -14.27
CA LYS A 61 -13.08 -1.83 -14.83
C LYS A 61 -13.60 -0.69 -13.95
N GLN A 62 -14.88 -0.72 -13.59
CA GLN A 62 -15.51 0.25 -12.68
C GLN A 62 -14.83 0.28 -11.30
N ALA A 63 -14.39 -0.87 -10.77
CA ALA A 63 -13.67 -0.92 -9.52
C ALA A 63 -12.28 -0.24 -9.60
N VAL A 64 -11.55 -0.44 -10.71
CA VAL A 64 -10.28 0.24 -10.97
C VAL A 64 -10.48 1.74 -11.15
N GLU A 65 -11.49 2.16 -11.92
CA GLU A 65 -11.88 3.56 -12.10
C GLU A 65 -12.18 4.24 -10.76
N ALA A 66 -13.03 3.62 -9.93
CA ALA A 66 -13.38 4.13 -8.62
C ALA A 66 -12.18 4.23 -7.68
N ASN A 67 -11.22 3.31 -7.76
CA ASN A 67 -9.99 3.38 -6.96
C ASN A 67 -9.09 4.55 -7.40
N ILE A 68 -8.91 4.76 -8.70
CA ILE A 68 -8.17 5.92 -9.25
C ILE A 68 -8.82 7.22 -8.78
N GLU A 69 -10.14 7.35 -8.92
CA GLU A 69 -10.89 8.53 -8.48
C GLU A 69 -10.79 8.76 -6.97
N ALA A 70 -10.81 7.70 -6.16
CA ALA A 70 -10.62 7.82 -4.73
C ALA A 70 -9.21 8.33 -4.37
N ILE A 71 -8.17 7.84 -5.05
CA ILE A 71 -6.79 8.31 -4.86
C ILE A 71 -6.68 9.80 -5.24
N GLU A 72 -7.23 10.19 -6.38
CA GLU A 72 -7.27 11.59 -6.83
C GLU A 72 -8.04 12.48 -5.86
N PHE A 73 -9.20 12.01 -5.39
CA PHE A 73 -10.01 12.71 -4.41
C PHE A 73 -9.24 12.95 -3.12
N ILE A 74 -8.51 11.95 -2.60
CA ILE A 74 -7.68 12.10 -1.40
C ILE A 74 -6.60 13.16 -1.59
N LYS A 75 -5.94 13.16 -2.75
CA LYS A 75 -4.90 14.14 -3.09
C LYS A 75 -5.46 15.57 -3.20
N GLN A 76 -6.64 15.72 -3.80
CA GLN A 76 -7.27 17.03 -4.04
C GLN A 76 -8.03 17.56 -2.81
N ASN A 77 -8.51 16.67 -1.93
CA ASN A 77 -9.38 17.01 -0.80
C ASN A 77 -8.89 16.37 0.52
N PRO A 78 -7.66 16.66 0.99
CA PRO A 78 -7.07 15.97 2.12
C PRO A 78 -7.91 16.08 3.40
N ASP A 79 -8.34 17.29 3.79
CA ASP A 79 -9.08 17.49 5.05
C ASP A 79 -10.42 16.73 5.08
N LYS A 80 -11.17 16.78 3.96
CA LYS A 80 -12.41 16.02 3.81
C LYS A 80 -12.16 14.51 3.83
N SER A 81 -11.03 14.08 3.25
CA SER A 81 -10.65 12.67 3.25
C SER A 81 -10.30 12.17 4.64
N TYR A 82 -9.65 12.97 5.48
CA TYR A 82 -9.36 12.59 6.87
C TYR A 82 -10.64 12.32 7.66
N GLU A 83 -11.66 13.18 7.49
CA GLU A 83 -12.97 12.99 8.12
C GLU A 83 -13.65 11.71 7.63
N LEU A 84 -13.71 11.49 6.31
CA LEU A 84 -14.32 10.30 5.70
C LEU A 84 -13.64 9.01 6.17
N ILE A 85 -12.30 8.99 6.18
CA ILE A 85 -11.50 7.86 6.66
C ILE A 85 -11.80 7.60 8.13
N ASN A 86 -11.81 8.63 8.99
CA ASN A 86 -12.11 8.46 10.41
C ASN A 86 -13.52 7.90 10.64
N ASN A 87 -14.51 8.43 9.91
CA ASN A 87 -15.90 7.97 10.01
C ASN A 87 -16.02 6.51 9.56
N GLN A 88 -15.31 6.10 8.51
CA GLN A 88 -15.28 4.71 8.07
C GLN A 88 -14.58 3.79 9.07
N LEU A 89 -13.46 4.23 9.66
CA LEU A 89 -12.76 3.49 10.72
C LEU A 89 -13.65 3.30 11.97
N LYS A 90 -14.39 4.34 12.37
CA LYS A 90 -15.38 4.25 13.46
C LYS A 90 -16.45 3.20 13.18
N LYS A 91 -16.97 3.15 11.95
CA LYS A 91 -17.96 2.15 11.55
C LYS A 91 -17.40 0.73 11.57
N LEU A 92 -16.17 0.53 11.10
CA LEU A 92 -15.56 -0.80 10.96
C LEU A 92 -15.02 -1.36 12.28
N SER A 93 -14.42 -0.51 13.12
CA SER A 93 -13.69 -0.96 14.32
C SER A 93 -14.36 -0.53 15.63
N GLY A 94 -15.45 0.25 15.56
CA GLY A 94 -16.12 0.85 16.72
C GLY A 94 -15.39 2.06 17.31
N LYS A 95 -14.18 2.38 16.84
CA LYS A 95 -13.39 3.54 17.30
C LYS A 95 -12.73 4.26 16.14
N GLY A 96 -12.62 5.57 16.27
CA GLY A 96 -11.89 6.40 15.32
C GLY A 96 -10.42 6.51 15.68
N LEU A 97 -9.68 7.21 14.83
CA LEU A 97 -8.36 7.73 15.15
C LEU A 97 -8.45 9.24 15.33
N GLU A 98 -7.52 9.80 16.09
CA GLU A 98 -7.33 11.25 16.17
C GLU A 98 -7.03 11.80 14.76
N GLN A 99 -7.62 12.94 14.40
CA GLN A 99 -7.50 13.47 13.05
C GLN A 99 -6.06 13.79 12.66
N ASP A 100 -5.27 14.31 13.61
CA ASP A 100 -3.84 14.57 13.41
C ASP A 100 -3.05 13.30 13.14
N LEU A 101 -3.45 12.17 13.73
CA LEU A 101 -2.84 10.87 13.48
C LEU A 101 -3.13 10.38 12.06
N ILE A 102 -4.37 10.56 11.58
CA ILE A 102 -4.75 10.21 10.21
C ILE A 102 -3.98 11.08 9.21
N LYS A 103 -3.90 12.39 9.47
CA LYS A 103 -3.15 13.35 8.64
C LYS A 103 -1.68 12.97 8.51
N ALA A 104 -1.02 12.71 9.65
CA ALA A 104 0.38 12.31 9.69
C ALA A 104 0.60 10.97 8.97
N ALA A 105 -0.25 9.96 9.23
CA ALA A 105 -0.16 8.67 8.55
C ALA A 105 -0.29 8.83 7.02
N ILE A 106 -1.30 9.55 6.53
CA ILE A 106 -1.52 9.75 5.08
C ILE A 106 -0.39 10.53 4.43
N SER A 107 0.22 11.50 5.13
CA SER A 107 1.36 12.25 4.59
C SER A 107 2.61 11.38 4.32
N ARG A 108 2.67 10.20 4.94
CA ARG A 108 3.74 9.20 4.75
C ARG A 108 3.32 8.05 3.83
N LEU A 109 2.16 8.13 3.18
CA LEU A 109 1.73 7.15 2.18
C LEU A 109 1.96 7.68 0.77
N HIS A 110 2.55 6.84 -0.08
CA HIS A 110 2.55 7.05 -1.52
C HIS A 110 1.32 6.39 -2.15
N LEU A 111 0.20 7.12 -2.23
CA LEU A 111 -1.01 6.63 -2.89
C LEU A 111 -0.90 6.79 -4.41
N THR A 112 -0.86 5.67 -5.13
CA THR A 112 -0.79 5.64 -6.60
C THR A 112 -1.60 4.49 -7.17
N PRO A 113 -2.25 4.66 -8.33
CA PRO A 113 -2.83 3.54 -9.06
C PRO A 113 -1.79 2.77 -9.89
N ASP A 114 -0.54 3.27 -9.98
CA ASP A 114 0.50 2.63 -10.76
C ASP A 114 0.96 1.31 -10.13
N VAL A 115 1.16 0.30 -10.99
CA VAL A 115 1.68 -1.01 -10.60
C VAL A 115 2.97 -1.25 -11.36
N SER A 116 4.08 -1.36 -10.63
CA SER A 116 5.39 -1.63 -11.22
C SER A 116 5.74 -3.10 -11.14
N LYS A 117 5.77 -3.78 -12.30
CA LYS A 117 6.18 -5.19 -12.39
C LYS A 117 7.60 -5.40 -11.84
N ASN A 118 8.53 -4.50 -12.18
CA ASN A 118 9.92 -4.61 -11.75
C ASN A 118 10.06 -4.56 -10.22
N VAL A 119 9.29 -3.69 -9.55
CA VAL A 119 9.31 -3.59 -8.08
C VAL A 119 8.71 -4.84 -7.44
N LEU A 120 7.65 -5.41 -8.03
CA LEU A 120 7.09 -6.69 -7.57
C LEU A 120 8.07 -7.85 -7.73
N GLU A 121 8.81 -7.89 -8.84
CA GLU A 121 9.88 -8.86 -9.07
C GLU A 121 11.02 -8.70 -8.06
N GLU A 122 11.42 -7.46 -7.75
CA GLU A 122 12.42 -7.17 -6.71
C GLU A 122 11.96 -7.66 -5.32
N MET A 123 10.70 -7.43 -4.94
CA MET A 123 10.14 -7.96 -3.69
C MET A 123 10.12 -9.49 -3.65
N ALA A 124 9.76 -10.13 -4.76
CA ALA A 124 9.76 -11.59 -4.88
C ALA A 124 11.19 -12.15 -4.79
N GLN A 125 12.16 -11.48 -5.40
CA GLN A 125 13.58 -11.83 -5.29
C GLN A 125 14.06 -11.75 -3.84
N VAL A 126 13.79 -10.66 -3.12
CA VAL A 126 14.10 -10.53 -1.69
C VAL A 126 13.47 -11.68 -0.89
N SER A 127 12.24 -12.06 -1.22
CA SER A 127 11.54 -13.17 -0.57
C SER A 127 12.18 -14.55 -0.85
N ILE A 128 12.69 -14.76 -2.07
CA ILE A 128 13.43 -15.99 -2.44
C ILE A 128 14.77 -16.04 -1.71
N GLU A 129 15.54 -14.95 -1.75
CA GLU A 129 16.88 -14.86 -1.14
C GLU A 129 16.83 -15.07 0.38
N ASN A 130 15.75 -14.65 1.03
CA ASN A 130 15.52 -14.87 2.47
C ASN A 130 14.79 -16.18 2.79
N GLY A 131 14.50 -17.02 1.79
CA GLY A 131 13.93 -18.35 1.98
C GLY A 131 12.43 -18.41 2.31
N PHE A 132 11.70 -17.29 2.14
CA PHE A 132 10.24 -17.24 2.27
C PHE A 132 9.55 -17.92 1.09
N ILE A 133 10.10 -17.77 -0.12
CA ILE A 133 9.66 -18.49 -1.32
C ILE A 133 10.68 -19.60 -1.59
N LYS A 134 10.20 -20.84 -1.62
CA LYS A 134 11.03 -22.04 -1.82
C LYS A 134 10.82 -22.61 -3.22
N ASN A 135 11.79 -23.38 -3.69
CA ASN A 135 11.73 -24.10 -4.97
C ASN A 135 11.65 -23.21 -6.22
N VAL A 136 12.03 -21.94 -6.10
CA VAL A 136 12.18 -20.99 -7.22
C VAL A 136 13.54 -20.34 -7.06
N LYS A 137 14.37 -20.33 -8.11
CA LYS A 137 15.62 -19.55 -8.09
C LYS A 137 15.36 -18.12 -8.59
N PRO A 138 16.11 -17.10 -8.14
CA PRO A 138 15.94 -15.73 -8.65
C PRO A 138 16.03 -15.63 -10.17
N ALA A 139 16.96 -16.39 -10.79
CA ALA A 139 17.12 -16.44 -12.25
C ALA A 139 15.96 -17.12 -13.00
N GLU A 140 15.08 -17.84 -12.29
CA GLU A 140 13.92 -18.56 -12.83
C GLU A 140 12.60 -17.84 -12.48
N LEU A 141 12.67 -16.69 -11.78
CA LEU A 141 11.50 -15.91 -11.38
C LEU A 141 10.82 -15.33 -12.62
N ASP A 142 9.55 -15.70 -12.82
CA ASP A 142 8.70 -15.15 -13.87
C ASP A 142 7.31 -14.81 -13.30
N LEU A 143 7.05 -13.52 -13.11
CA LEU A 143 5.77 -13.02 -12.63
C LEU A 143 4.81 -12.63 -13.76
N SER A 144 5.17 -12.83 -15.04
CA SER A 144 4.34 -12.41 -16.19
C SER A 144 2.96 -13.06 -16.21
N LYS A 145 2.82 -14.27 -15.64
CA LYS A 145 1.55 -14.99 -15.53
C LYS A 145 0.65 -14.50 -14.40
N PHE A 146 1.20 -13.73 -13.47
CA PHE A 146 0.48 -13.23 -12.28
C PHE A 146 0.17 -11.75 -12.35
N ILE A 147 0.83 -11.02 -13.26
CA ILE A 147 0.74 -9.57 -13.37
C ILE A 147 0.24 -9.22 -14.77
N ASP A 148 -1.06 -8.95 -14.86
CA ASP A 148 -1.70 -8.35 -16.03
C ASP A 148 -2.25 -6.96 -15.65
N THR A 149 -1.64 -5.91 -16.21
CA THR A 149 -2.06 -4.51 -16.01
C THR A 149 -2.86 -3.96 -17.19
N SER A 150 -3.25 -4.79 -18.16
CA SER A 150 -3.94 -4.34 -19.37
C SER A 150 -5.22 -3.57 -19.09
N LEU A 151 -6.02 -4.03 -18.12
CA LEU A 151 -7.25 -3.36 -17.68
C LEU A 151 -6.96 -1.98 -17.04
N LEU A 152 -5.92 -1.88 -16.23
CA LEU A 152 -5.49 -0.61 -15.64
C LEU A 152 -5.06 0.38 -16.73
N GLU A 153 -4.27 -0.07 -17.71
CA GLU A 153 -3.81 0.75 -18.81
C GLU A 153 -4.95 1.14 -19.78
N GLU A 154 -5.97 0.29 -19.93
CA GLU A 154 -7.23 0.62 -20.62
C GLU A 154 -7.91 1.80 -19.93
N VAL A 155 -8.17 1.70 -18.62
CA VAL A 155 -8.81 2.75 -17.81
C VAL A 155 -8.02 4.06 -17.84
N LYS A 156 -6.70 4.02 -17.68
CA LYS A 156 -5.85 5.22 -17.72
C LYS A 156 -5.90 5.95 -19.06
N LYS A 157 -6.07 5.23 -20.17
CA LYS A 157 -6.16 5.84 -21.50
C LYS A 157 -7.50 6.54 -21.72
N GLU A 158 -8.58 6.01 -21.14
CA GLU A 158 -9.92 6.59 -21.28
C GLU A 158 -10.12 7.86 -20.43
N LYS A 159 -9.33 8.03 -19.36
CA LYS A 159 -9.32 9.24 -18.53
C LYS A 159 -8.43 10.37 -19.07
N LYS A 160 -7.64 10.14 -20.13
CA LYS A 160 -6.81 11.18 -20.79
C LYS A 160 -7.58 11.92 -21.86
#